data_AF-L0GTG6-F1
#
_entry.id   AF-L0GTG6-F1
#
_cell.length_a   1.000
_cell.length_b   1.000
_cell.length_c   1.000
_cell.angle_alpha   90.00
_cell.angle_beta   90.00
_cell.angle_gamma   90.00
#
_symmetry.space_group_name_H-M   'P 1'
#
loop_
_entity.id
_entity.type
_entity.pdbx_description
1 polymer ?
#
loop_
_entity_poly.entity_id
_entity_poly.type
_entity_poly.pdbx_seq_one_letter_code
_entity_poly.pdbx_strand_id
1 'polypeptide(L)'
;MAEASVRSEHELLVQGDLPNDPGAVRLVRTKDADIPIPVTDISAGPKPGTHILMTEQTLNPSDHYLLTATGVDTSWTIAPSSIAVLFSVILSASLISNFVFTKYLGLCVFFGVSRNRETAIGMGITFTIVGLLSGTLSWLLNHIALVPLKLDFLQIIAFIGIVACLVQASDLILKKLTPALHRKFGIYLMLITTNCIILAIPLLNATADASFIEAVGLSLGAGLGFLLALFLLSCARERVDLAPVPRVFRGLPIAFIITGLFALSFLGFSGLKVM
;
A
#
# COMPACT_ATOMS: atom_id res chain seq x y z
N MET A 1 -25.86 -13.63 10.59
CA MET A 1 -24.91 -12.66 10.05
C MET A 1 -25.19 -11.35 10.75
N ALA A 2 -24.41 -11.01 11.75
CA ALA A 2 -24.64 -9.80 12.52
C ALA A 2 -23.45 -8.88 12.30
N GLU A 3 -23.74 -7.71 11.74
CA GLU A 3 -22.75 -6.74 11.31
C GLU A 3 -22.28 -5.97 12.54
N ALA A 4 -20.98 -6.02 12.79
CA ALA A 4 -20.33 -5.18 13.76
C ALA A 4 -19.47 -4.15 13.03
N SER A 5 -19.61 -2.88 13.41
CA SER A 5 -19.02 -1.72 12.75
C SER A 5 -18.29 -0.87 13.77
N VAL A 6 -17.00 -0.60 13.52
CA VAL A 6 -16.17 0.28 14.36
C VAL A 6 -16.62 1.72 14.13
N ARG A 7 -17.09 2.41 15.17
CA ARG A 7 -17.56 3.80 15.08
C ARG A 7 -16.46 4.81 15.47
N SER A 8 -15.52 4.42 16.33
CA SER A 8 -14.39 5.25 16.76
C SER A 8 -13.22 4.40 17.27
N GLU A 9 -12.04 5.00 17.53
CA GLU A 9 -10.82 4.32 18.01
C GLU A 9 -11.03 3.49 19.30
N HIS A 10 -12.14 3.67 20.01
CA HIS A 10 -12.48 2.96 21.26
C HIS A 10 -13.90 2.38 21.29
N GLU A 11 -14.66 2.44 20.18
CA GLU A 11 -16.07 2.02 20.15
C GLU A 11 -16.37 1.05 19.00
N LEU A 12 -16.86 -0.13 19.39
CA LEU A 12 -17.38 -1.16 18.50
C LEU A 12 -18.90 -1.22 18.63
N LEU A 13 -19.62 -0.99 17.54
CA LEU A 13 -21.06 -1.30 17.48
C LEU A 13 -21.20 -2.75 17.06
N VAL A 14 -21.86 -3.57 17.88
CA VAL A 14 -22.26 -4.92 17.50
C VAL A 14 -23.79 -4.96 17.45
N GLN A 15 -24.35 -5.36 16.31
CA GLN A 15 -25.78 -5.65 16.20
C GLN A 15 -26.02 -7.13 16.48
N GLY A 16 -26.69 -7.48 17.57
CA GLY A 16 -26.95 -8.86 17.99
C GLY A 16 -27.22 -8.96 19.48
N ASP A 17 -27.89 -10.05 19.91
CA ASP A 17 -28.11 -10.36 21.33
C ASP A 17 -26.75 -10.69 21.98
N LEU A 18 -26.22 -9.74 22.75
CA LEU A 18 -25.03 -9.95 23.57
C LEU A 18 -25.45 -10.06 25.05
N PRO A 19 -24.93 -11.04 25.80
CA PRO A 19 -25.08 -11.05 27.24
C PRO A 19 -24.46 -9.78 27.86
N ASN A 20 -25.16 -9.16 28.81
CA ASN A 20 -24.77 -7.93 29.50
C ASN A 20 -23.55 -8.07 30.45
N ASP A 21 -22.82 -9.19 30.40
CA ASP A 21 -21.67 -9.45 31.26
C ASP A 21 -20.35 -9.13 30.55
N PRO A 22 -19.58 -8.12 31.02
CA PRO A 22 -18.30 -7.72 30.41
C PRO A 22 -17.20 -8.80 30.50
N GLY A 23 -17.38 -9.83 31.35
CA GLY A 23 -16.48 -10.97 31.43
C GLY A 23 -16.78 -12.11 30.45
N ALA A 24 -17.90 -12.04 29.71
CA ALA A 24 -18.36 -13.09 28.80
C ALA A 24 -18.02 -12.83 27.33
N VAL A 25 -17.39 -11.69 27.01
CA VAL A 25 -17.06 -11.30 25.63
C VAL A 25 -15.55 -11.33 25.44
N ARG A 26 -15.07 -12.28 24.62
CA ARG A 26 -13.66 -12.35 24.22
C ARG A 26 -13.51 -11.68 22.85
N LEU A 27 -12.91 -10.49 22.86
CA LEU A 27 -12.48 -9.77 21.65
C LEU A 27 -11.06 -10.17 21.31
N VAL A 28 -10.88 -10.71 20.11
CA VAL A 28 -9.59 -11.23 19.66
C VAL A 28 -9.29 -10.69 18.27
N ARG A 29 -8.06 -10.22 18.05
CA ARG A 29 -7.59 -9.86 16.72
C ARG A 29 -7.26 -11.15 15.95
N THR A 30 -7.73 -11.30 14.71
CA THR A 30 -7.47 -12.49 13.87
C THR A 30 -5.98 -12.81 13.71
N LYS A 31 -5.10 -11.80 13.77
CA LYS A 31 -3.63 -11.97 13.69
C LYS A 31 -2.98 -12.40 15.02
N ASP A 32 -3.63 -12.17 16.16
CA ASP A 32 -3.15 -12.49 17.50
C ASP A 32 -4.28 -13.18 18.29
N ALA A 33 -4.52 -14.46 17.99
CA ALA A 33 -5.61 -15.24 18.57
C ALA A 33 -5.52 -15.41 20.12
N ASP A 34 -4.31 -15.22 20.66
CA ASP A 34 -3.95 -15.52 22.05
C ASP A 34 -3.98 -14.32 23.00
N ILE A 35 -4.11 -13.07 22.50
CA ILE A 35 -4.16 -11.87 23.34
C ILE A 35 -5.60 -11.32 23.37
N PRO A 36 -6.40 -11.63 24.41
CA PRO A 36 -7.73 -11.05 24.56
C PRO A 36 -7.61 -9.55 24.85
N ILE A 37 -8.30 -8.71 24.07
CA ILE A 37 -8.42 -7.28 24.37
C ILE A 37 -9.54 -7.13 25.40
N PRO A 38 -9.25 -6.62 26.63
CA PRO A 38 -10.26 -6.48 27.66
C PRO A 38 -11.30 -5.42 27.26
N VAL A 39 -12.58 -5.81 27.37
CA VAL A 39 -13.74 -4.92 27.17
C VAL A 39 -14.12 -4.36 28.55
N THR A 40 -14.06 -3.05 28.72
CA THR A 40 -14.26 -2.41 30.03
C THR A 40 -15.71 -2.04 30.27
N ASP A 41 -16.51 -1.81 29.22
CA ASP A 41 -17.94 -1.49 29.35
C ASP A 41 -18.77 -1.93 28.12
N ILE A 42 -20.00 -2.38 28.36
CA ILE A 42 -20.99 -2.77 27.33
C ILE A 42 -22.20 -1.85 27.51
N SER A 43 -22.25 -0.75 26.76
CA SER A 43 -23.37 0.18 26.82
C SER A 43 -24.41 -0.16 25.75
N ALA A 44 -25.69 -0.17 26.12
CA ALA A 44 -26.80 -0.30 25.17
C ALA A 44 -26.80 0.92 24.21
N GLY A 45 -26.81 0.65 22.91
CA GLY A 45 -26.92 1.65 21.87
C GLY A 45 -28.35 2.21 21.73
N PRO A 46 -28.53 3.31 20.99
CA PRO A 46 -29.80 4.04 20.87
C PRO A 46 -30.90 3.32 20.04
N LYS A 47 -30.68 2.06 19.64
CA LYS A 47 -31.67 1.22 18.93
C LYS A 47 -31.77 -0.14 19.64
N PRO A 48 -32.97 -0.75 19.74
CA PRO A 48 -33.10 -2.10 20.28
C PRO A 48 -32.24 -3.08 19.45
N GLY A 49 -31.36 -3.83 20.13
CA GLY A 49 -30.47 -4.83 19.51
C GLY A 49 -29.08 -4.32 19.09
N THR A 50 -28.64 -3.14 19.55
CA THR A 50 -27.28 -2.61 19.30
C THR A 50 -26.53 -2.48 20.63
N HIS A 51 -25.38 -3.13 20.78
CA HIS A 51 -24.48 -2.96 21.93
C HIS A 51 -23.21 -2.22 21.50
N ILE A 52 -22.78 -1.23 22.28
CA ILE A 52 -21.54 -0.48 22.11
C ILE A 52 -20.53 -1.09 23.08
N LEU A 53 -19.48 -1.73 22.55
CA LEU A 53 -18.37 -2.25 23.35
C LEU A 53 -17.29 -1.16 23.43
N MET A 54 -16.93 -0.75 24.64
CA MET A 54 -15.80 0.14 24.90
C MET A 54 -14.57 -0.68 25.28
N THR A 55 -13.47 -0.49 24.56
CA THR A 55 -12.20 -1.20 24.75
C THR A 55 -11.11 -0.24 25.21
N GLU A 56 -10.27 -0.67 26.16
CA GLU A 56 -9.15 0.12 26.70
C GLU A 56 -8.00 0.35 25.72
N GLN A 57 -7.93 -0.43 24.64
CA GLN A 57 -6.91 -0.30 23.61
C GLN A 57 -7.48 0.35 22.35
N THR A 58 -6.68 1.20 21.71
CA THR A 58 -7.03 1.82 20.42
C THR A 58 -7.22 0.74 19.37
N LEU A 59 -8.44 0.57 18.88
CA LEU A 59 -8.73 -0.34 17.78
C LEU A 59 -8.20 0.24 16.48
N ASN A 60 -7.34 -0.53 15.83
CA ASN A 60 -6.90 -0.26 14.48
C ASN A 60 -7.99 -0.74 13.51
N PRO A 61 -8.65 0.15 12.74
CA PRO A 61 -9.77 -0.19 11.87
C PRO A 61 -9.39 -1.04 10.64
N SER A 62 -8.09 -1.23 10.39
CA SER A 62 -7.55 -2.10 9.34
C SER A 62 -7.43 -3.58 9.75
N ASP A 63 -7.62 -3.91 11.03
CA ASP A 63 -7.49 -5.29 11.51
C ASP A 63 -8.83 -6.04 11.55
N HIS A 64 -8.80 -7.34 11.24
CA HIS A 64 -9.93 -8.23 11.43
C HIS A 64 -10.09 -8.56 12.92
N TYR A 65 -11.25 -8.24 13.49
CA TYR A 65 -11.60 -8.61 14.87
C TYR A 65 -12.64 -9.72 14.86
N LEU A 66 -12.35 -10.78 15.62
CA LEU A 66 -13.27 -11.84 15.96
C LEU A 66 -13.85 -11.55 17.34
N LEU A 67 -15.15 -11.36 17.40
CA LEU A 67 -15.92 -11.33 18.63
C LEU A 67 -16.46 -12.73 18.91
N THR A 68 -16.06 -13.33 20.02
CA THR A 68 -16.64 -14.58 20.53
C THR A 68 -17.24 -14.31 21.90
N ALA A 69 -18.56 -14.47 22.03
CA ALA A 69 -19.24 -14.41 23.33
C ALA A 69 -19.41 -15.82 23.90
N THR A 70 -19.03 -16.05 25.16
CA THR A 70 -19.27 -17.33 25.85
C THR A 70 -20.78 -17.51 26.05
N GLY A 71 -21.34 -18.57 25.46
CA GLY A 71 -22.78 -18.88 25.51
C GLY A 71 -23.56 -18.60 24.22
N VAL A 72 -22.90 -18.12 23.16
CA VAL A 72 -23.51 -17.90 21.84
C VAL A 72 -22.56 -18.41 20.75
N ASP A 73 -22.97 -19.43 19.98
CA ASP A 73 -22.19 -20.06 18.88
C ASP A 73 -22.10 -19.17 17.61
N THR A 74 -22.27 -17.85 17.72
CA THR A 74 -22.13 -16.92 16.59
C THR A 74 -20.94 -16.02 16.79
N SER A 75 -19.89 -16.23 15.99
CA SER A 75 -18.76 -15.31 15.90
C SER A 75 -19.11 -14.15 14.96
N TRP A 76 -18.88 -12.92 15.42
CA TRP A 76 -19.04 -11.73 14.60
C TRP A 76 -17.67 -11.32 14.06
N THR A 77 -17.52 -11.35 12.73
CA THR A 77 -16.32 -10.87 12.05
C THR A 77 -16.56 -9.44 11.60
N ILE A 78 -15.84 -8.50 12.19
CA ILE A 78 -15.87 -7.10 11.76
C ILE A 78 -14.93 -6.98 10.57
N ALA A 79 -15.51 -6.88 9.38
CA ALA A 79 -14.77 -6.55 8.17
C ALA A 79 -15.01 -5.07 7.85
N PRO A 80 -13.97 -4.21 7.80
CA PRO A 80 -14.13 -2.86 7.29
C PRO A 80 -14.64 -2.90 5.83
N SER A 81 -15.38 -1.87 5.42
CA SER A 81 -15.89 -1.82 4.05
C SER A 81 -14.73 -1.83 3.03
N SER A 82 -14.77 -2.78 2.08
CA SER A 82 -13.68 -3.02 1.12
C SER A 82 -13.24 -1.77 0.35
N ILE A 83 -14.18 -0.86 0.08
CA ILE A 83 -13.93 0.40 -0.63
C ILE A 83 -13.23 1.45 0.25
N ALA A 84 -13.58 1.53 1.54
CA ALA A 84 -12.92 2.47 2.45
C ALA A 84 -11.47 2.05 2.73
N VAL A 85 -11.23 0.74 2.87
CA VAL A 85 -9.87 0.17 2.98
C VAL A 85 -9.06 0.46 1.73
N LEU A 86 -9.63 0.23 0.54
CA LEU A 86 -8.91 0.44 -0.71
C LEU A 86 -8.56 1.93 -0.93
N PHE A 87 -9.48 2.85 -0.64
CA PHE A 87 -9.22 4.29 -0.75
C PHE A 87 -8.19 4.78 0.28
N SER A 88 -8.31 4.35 1.53
CA SER A 88 -7.37 4.73 2.61
C SER A 88 -5.96 4.20 2.34
N VAL A 89 -5.82 2.95 1.91
CA VAL A 89 -4.52 2.35 1.56
C VAL A 89 -3.89 3.08 0.38
N ILE A 90 -4.67 3.41 -0.66
CA ILE A 90 -4.15 4.16 -1.81
C ILE A 90 -3.67 5.55 -1.38
N LEU A 91 -4.48 6.28 -0.60
CA LEU A 91 -4.14 7.61 -0.15
C LEU A 91 -2.90 7.60 0.77
N SER A 92 -2.85 6.62 1.66
CA SER A 92 -1.73 6.42 2.57
C SER A 92 -0.45 6.05 1.83
N ALA A 93 -0.48 5.06 0.93
CA ALA A 93 0.68 4.63 0.17
C ALA A 93 1.16 5.69 -0.85
N SER A 94 0.25 6.51 -1.38
CA SER A 94 0.59 7.55 -2.35
C SER A 94 1.16 8.82 -1.70
N LEU A 95 0.59 9.27 -0.58
CA LEU A 95 0.95 10.55 0.07
C LEU A 95 1.68 10.39 1.40
N ILE A 96 1.21 9.52 2.30
CA ILE A 96 1.66 9.47 3.71
C ILE A 96 2.95 8.66 3.83
N SER A 97 2.97 7.45 3.29
CA SER A 97 4.13 6.56 3.23
C SER A 97 4.67 6.47 1.81
N ASN A 98 4.96 7.62 1.20
CA ASN A 98 5.47 7.66 -0.17
C ASN A 98 6.79 6.87 -0.29
N PHE A 99 6.81 5.89 -1.17
CA PHE A 99 7.96 4.99 -1.36
C PHE A 99 9.23 5.71 -1.82
N VAL A 100 9.09 6.81 -2.54
CA VAL A 100 10.21 7.59 -3.09
C VAL A 100 10.80 8.53 -2.05
N PHE A 101 9.95 9.31 -1.37
CA PHE A 101 10.40 10.37 -0.47
C PHE A 101 10.63 9.91 0.97
N THR A 102 9.81 8.97 1.47
CA THR A 102 9.89 8.51 2.85
C THR A 102 10.81 7.28 2.98
N LYS A 103 10.74 6.36 2.01
CA LYS A 103 11.50 5.10 2.03
C LYS A 103 12.70 5.07 1.08
N TYR A 104 12.94 6.14 0.29
CA TYR A 104 14.07 6.27 -0.63
C TYR A 104 14.22 5.15 -1.67
N LEU A 105 13.12 4.51 -2.09
CA LEU A 105 13.15 3.49 -3.14
C LEU A 105 12.92 4.10 -4.52
N GLY A 106 13.46 3.44 -5.56
CA GLY A 106 13.17 3.77 -6.97
C GLY A 106 13.91 5.01 -7.51
N LEU A 107 14.89 5.53 -6.78
CA LEU A 107 15.66 6.72 -7.15
C LEU A 107 16.38 6.60 -8.52
N CYS A 108 16.79 5.39 -8.91
CA CYS A 108 17.51 5.12 -10.15
C CYS A 108 16.69 5.57 -11.38
N VAL A 109 15.44 5.16 -11.45
CA VAL A 109 14.51 5.52 -12.54
C VAL A 109 14.05 6.95 -12.39
N PHE A 110 13.78 7.36 -11.15
CA PHE A 110 13.32 8.70 -10.80
C PHE A 110 14.25 9.80 -11.31
N PHE A 111 15.58 9.68 -11.11
CA PHE A 111 16.53 10.67 -11.61
C PHE A 111 16.80 10.57 -13.12
N GLY A 112 16.67 9.36 -13.68
CA GLY A 112 16.92 9.10 -15.10
C GLY A 112 15.86 9.71 -16.02
N VAL A 113 14.57 9.61 -15.64
CA VAL A 113 13.45 10.01 -16.51
C VAL A 113 12.90 11.41 -16.20
N SER A 114 13.29 12.01 -15.07
CA SER A 114 12.73 13.29 -14.64
C SER A 114 13.14 14.52 -15.46
N ARG A 115 13.99 14.41 -16.48
CA ARG A 115 14.39 15.56 -17.32
C ARG A 115 13.25 16.09 -18.20
N ASN A 116 12.38 15.21 -18.70
CA ASN A 116 11.32 15.59 -19.63
C ASN A 116 9.96 15.25 -19.02
N ARG A 117 9.07 16.24 -18.90
CA ARG A 117 7.73 16.07 -18.31
C ARG A 117 6.90 15.00 -19.04
N GLU A 118 6.87 15.03 -20.37
CA GLU A 118 6.12 14.06 -21.17
C GLU A 118 6.60 12.62 -20.95
N THR A 119 7.93 12.43 -20.88
CA THR A 119 8.52 11.11 -20.63
C THR A 119 8.27 10.64 -19.20
N ALA A 120 8.34 11.55 -18.22
CA ALA A 120 8.08 11.26 -16.81
C ALA A 120 6.64 10.78 -16.57
N ILE A 121 5.65 11.43 -17.18
CA ILE A 121 4.24 11.02 -17.07
C ILE A 121 4.04 9.64 -17.71
N GLY A 122 4.54 9.45 -18.93
CA GLY A 122 4.43 8.15 -19.62
C GLY A 122 5.06 7.03 -18.80
N MET A 123 6.25 7.27 -18.23
CA MET A 123 6.94 6.29 -17.41
C MET A 123 6.20 5.98 -16.11
N GLY A 124 5.67 6.98 -15.40
CA GLY A 124 4.93 6.76 -14.16
C GLY A 124 3.62 5.99 -14.36
N ILE A 125 2.93 6.21 -15.49
CA ILE A 125 1.73 5.44 -15.85
C ILE A 125 2.10 3.97 -16.14
N THR A 126 3.11 3.73 -16.98
CA THR A 126 3.59 2.38 -17.26
C THR A 126 4.03 1.66 -15.98
N PHE A 127 4.76 2.37 -15.12
CA PHE A 127 5.20 1.86 -13.82
C PHE A 127 4.02 1.43 -12.94
N THR A 128 2.96 2.23 -12.86
CA THR A 128 1.76 1.94 -12.07
C THR A 128 1.07 0.68 -12.56
N ILE A 129 0.93 0.52 -13.88
CA ILE A 129 0.29 -0.67 -14.48
C ILE A 129 1.12 -1.93 -14.22
N VAL A 130 2.42 -1.87 -14.45
CA VAL A 130 3.33 -3.02 -14.21
C VAL A 130 3.39 -3.37 -12.72
N GLY A 131 3.46 -2.37 -11.84
CA GLY A 131 3.45 -2.56 -10.39
C GLY A 131 2.15 -3.17 -9.89
N LEU A 132 1.01 -2.75 -10.42
CA LEU A 132 -0.29 -3.35 -10.13
C LEU A 132 -0.36 -4.83 -10.51
N LEU A 133 0.03 -5.17 -11.74
CA LEU A 133 0.04 -6.54 -12.22
C LEU A 133 1.03 -7.41 -11.41
N SER A 134 2.21 -6.86 -11.12
CA SER A 134 3.24 -7.55 -10.34
C SER A 134 2.79 -7.82 -8.91
N GLY A 135 2.25 -6.81 -8.21
CA GLY A 135 1.78 -6.97 -6.83
C GLY A 135 0.61 -7.94 -6.72
N THR A 136 -0.33 -7.89 -7.67
CA THR A 136 -1.49 -8.80 -7.73
C THR A 136 -1.06 -10.24 -7.98
N LEU A 137 -0.18 -10.46 -8.97
CA LEU A 137 0.28 -11.80 -9.34
C LEU A 137 1.19 -12.41 -8.26
N SER A 138 2.02 -11.59 -7.61
CA SER A 138 2.88 -12.04 -6.52
C SER A 138 2.08 -12.41 -5.28
N TRP A 139 1.00 -11.68 -4.97
CA TRP A 139 0.08 -12.05 -3.90
C TRP A 139 -0.58 -13.40 -4.18
N LEU A 140 -1.04 -13.61 -5.43
CA LEU A 140 -1.64 -14.86 -5.86
C LEU A 140 -0.64 -16.02 -5.74
N LEU A 141 0.61 -15.83 -6.17
CA LEU A 141 1.66 -16.83 -6.06
C LEU A 141 1.96 -17.14 -4.58
N ASN A 142 2.06 -16.11 -3.73
CA ASN A 142 2.36 -16.32 -2.33
C ASN A 142 1.29 -17.19 -1.65
N HIS A 143 0.02 -16.82 -1.82
CA HIS A 143 -1.10 -17.49 -1.16
C HIS A 143 -1.38 -18.90 -1.73
N ILE A 144 -1.26 -19.09 -3.06
CA ILE A 144 -1.59 -20.37 -3.70
C ILE A 144 -0.42 -21.36 -3.67
N ALA A 145 0.83 -20.89 -3.75
CA ALA A 145 1.99 -21.77 -3.90
C ALA A 145 2.90 -21.76 -2.67
N LEU A 146 3.34 -20.59 -2.19
CA LEU A 146 4.43 -20.53 -1.20
C LEU A 146 3.97 -20.86 0.22
N VAL A 147 2.80 -20.35 0.63
CA VAL A 147 2.19 -20.67 1.93
C VAL A 147 1.91 -22.17 2.09
N PRO A 148 1.23 -22.87 1.16
CA PRO A 148 0.95 -24.30 1.33
C PRO A 148 2.20 -25.19 1.22
N LEU A 149 3.21 -24.80 0.43
CA LEU A 149 4.47 -25.55 0.35
C LEU A 149 5.49 -25.17 1.43
N LYS A 150 5.21 -24.20 2.32
CA LYS A 150 6.12 -23.68 3.35
C LYS A 150 7.49 -23.24 2.78
N LEU A 151 7.48 -22.63 1.59
CA LEU A 151 8.67 -22.19 0.86
C LEU A 151 8.97 -20.70 1.06
N ASP A 152 8.96 -20.25 2.32
CA ASP A 152 9.14 -18.82 2.64
C ASP A 152 10.50 -18.27 2.19
N PHE A 153 11.55 -19.09 2.29
CA PHE A 153 12.90 -18.72 1.87
C PHE A 153 13.03 -18.43 0.36
N LEU A 154 12.09 -18.90 -0.47
CA LEU A 154 12.13 -18.73 -1.92
C LEU A 154 11.35 -17.49 -2.40
N GLN A 155 10.65 -16.78 -1.49
CA GLN A 155 9.79 -15.64 -1.82
C GLN A 155 10.48 -14.58 -2.68
N ILE A 156 11.67 -14.11 -2.27
CA ILE A 156 12.38 -13.03 -2.97
C ILE A 156 12.73 -13.45 -4.41
N ILE A 157 13.25 -14.68 -4.59
CA ILE A 157 13.62 -15.20 -5.91
C ILE A 157 12.39 -15.35 -6.80
N ALA A 158 11.28 -15.85 -6.24
CA ALA A 158 10.02 -15.98 -6.95
C ALA A 158 9.44 -14.62 -7.40
N PHE A 159 9.47 -13.61 -6.52
CA PHE A 159 8.98 -12.26 -6.85
C PHE A 159 9.84 -11.60 -7.94
N ILE A 160 11.17 -11.71 -7.88
CA ILE A 160 12.06 -11.22 -8.94
C ILE A 160 11.74 -11.93 -10.27
N GLY A 161 11.51 -13.24 -10.25
CA GLY A 161 11.13 -14.02 -11.42
C GLY A 161 9.82 -13.55 -12.05
N ILE A 162 8.77 -13.32 -11.24
CA ILE A 162 7.49 -12.79 -11.71
C ILE A 162 7.67 -11.42 -12.38
N VAL A 163 8.38 -10.51 -11.72
CA VAL A 163 8.63 -9.16 -12.24
C VAL A 163 9.39 -9.23 -13.57
N ALA A 164 10.44 -10.05 -13.64
CA ALA A 164 11.21 -10.23 -14.86
C ALA A 164 10.34 -10.75 -16.00
N CYS A 165 9.52 -11.78 -15.78
CA CYS A 165 8.60 -12.31 -16.78
C CYS A 165 7.57 -11.27 -17.24
N LEU A 166 6.98 -10.50 -16.32
CA LEU A 166 5.98 -9.46 -16.63
C LEU A 166 6.58 -8.33 -17.47
N VAL A 167 7.75 -7.82 -17.09
CA VAL A 167 8.38 -6.74 -17.83
C VAL A 167 8.89 -7.23 -19.18
N GLN A 168 9.43 -8.46 -19.25
CA GLN A 168 9.84 -9.06 -20.52
C GLN A 168 8.65 -9.25 -21.47
N ALA A 169 7.52 -9.72 -20.95
CA ALA A 169 6.27 -9.80 -21.72
C ALA A 169 5.84 -8.41 -22.20
N SER A 170 5.91 -7.40 -21.34
CA SER A 170 5.59 -6.02 -21.68
C SER A 170 6.52 -5.44 -22.76
N ASP A 171 7.82 -5.77 -22.72
CA ASP A 171 8.79 -5.37 -23.74
C ASP A 171 8.44 -5.94 -25.12
N LEU A 172 8.14 -7.24 -25.18
CA LEU A 172 7.72 -7.89 -26.43
C LEU A 172 6.41 -7.32 -26.98
N ILE A 173 5.45 -7.03 -26.09
CA ILE A 173 4.16 -6.42 -26.46
C ILE A 173 4.40 -5.02 -27.07
N LEU A 174 5.19 -4.17 -26.43
CA LEU A 174 5.49 -2.83 -26.94
C LEU A 174 6.24 -2.88 -28.28
N LYS A 175 7.19 -3.80 -28.43
CA LYS A 175 7.95 -3.99 -29.67
C LYS A 175 7.02 -4.35 -30.85
N LYS A 176 5.93 -5.08 -30.59
CA LYS A 176 4.99 -5.53 -31.62
C LYS A 176 3.86 -4.52 -31.91
N LEU A 177 3.31 -3.87 -30.89
CA LEU A 177 2.20 -2.91 -31.06
C LEU A 177 2.66 -1.54 -31.56
N THR A 178 3.78 -1.01 -31.06
CA THR A 178 4.17 0.38 -31.34
C THR A 178 5.69 0.54 -31.36
N PRO A 179 6.37 0.17 -32.46
CA PRO A 179 7.84 0.23 -32.55
C PRO A 179 8.40 1.65 -32.38
N ALA A 180 7.63 2.69 -32.75
CA ALA A 180 8.01 4.08 -32.53
C ALA A 180 8.09 4.45 -31.03
N LEU A 181 7.25 3.84 -30.19
CA LEU A 181 7.22 4.04 -28.74
C LEU A 181 8.31 3.20 -28.07
N HIS A 182 8.50 1.96 -28.54
CA HIS A 182 9.59 1.08 -28.07
C HIS A 182 10.98 1.73 -28.24
N ARG A 183 11.24 2.46 -29.34
CA ARG A 183 12.51 3.18 -29.53
C ARG A 183 12.78 4.28 -28.49
N LYS A 184 11.73 4.87 -27.91
CA LYS A 184 11.85 5.92 -26.88
C LYS A 184 11.86 5.35 -25.45
N PHE A 185 11.12 4.27 -25.22
CA PHE A 185 10.91 3.70 -23.88
C PHE A 185 11.72 2.42 -23.60
N GLY A 186 12.33 1.78 -24.60
CA GLY A 186 12.96 0.46 -24.48
C GLY A 186 14.08 0.38 -23.44
N ILE A 187 14.88 1.43 -23.28
CA ILE A 187 15.92 1.50 -22.23
C ILE A 187 15.28 1.55 -20.83
N TYR A 188 14.10 2.18 -20.72
CA TYR A 188 13.44 2.35 -19.44
C TYR A 188 12.72 1.09 -18.96
N LEU A 189 12.30 0.19 -19.86
CA LEU A 189 11.68 -1.09 -19.45
C LEU A 189 12.64 -1.94 -18.61
N MET A 190 13.92 -2.04 -19.00
CA MET A 190 14.95 -2.72 -18.19
C MET A 190 15.24 -2.01 -16.85
N LEU A 191 14.92 -0.72 -16.77
CA LEU A 191 15.02 0.06 -15.54
C LEU A 191 13.81 -0.20 -14.61
N ILE A 192 12.68 -0.70 -15.13
CA ILE A 192 11.51 -1.11 -14.32
C ILE A 192 11.80 -2.42 -13.60
N THR A 193 12.42 -3.41 -14.26
CA THR A 193 12.73 -4.72 -13.63
C THR A 193 13.62 -4.58 -12.41
N THR A 194 14.57 -3.65 -12.47
CA THR A 194 15.54 -3.37 -11.40
C THR A 194 15.06 -2.28 -10.44
N ASN A 195 13.80 -1.86 -10.54
CA ASN A 195 13.27 -0.83 -9.66
C ASN A 195 12.93 -1.41 -8.28
N CYS A 196 13.49 -0.81 -7.24
CA CYS A 196 13.32 -1.29 -5.87
C CYS A 196 11.87 -1.20 -5.37
N ILE A 197 11.05 -0.27 -5.89
CA ILE A 197 9.63 -0.15 -5.51
C ILE A 197 8.84 -1.36 -6.02
N ILE A 198 9.10 -1.81 -7.27
CA ILE A 198 8.40 -2.96 -7.87
C ILE A 198 8.65 -4.24 -7.06
N LEU A 199 9.87 -4.41 -6.52
CA LEU A 199 10.20 -5.54 -5.66
C LEU A 199 9.68 -5.36 -4.22
N ALA A 200 9.63 -4.13 -3.71
CA ALA A 200 9.18 -3.86 -2.35
C ALA A 200 7.68 -4.09 -2.15
N ILE A 201 6.83 -3.82 -3.16
CA ILE A 201 5.39 -4.04 -3.10
C ILE A 201 5.03 -5.50 -2.74
N PRO A 202 5.46 -6.54 -3.49
CA PRO A 202 5.13 -7.92 -3.18
C PRO A 202 5.75 -8.40 -1.88
N LEU A 203 6.94 -7.90 -1.53
CA LEU A 203 7.58 -8.22 -0.25
C LEU A 203 6.79 -7.66 0.93
N LEU A 204 6.33 -6.41 0.86
CA LEU A 204 5.50 -5.80 1.90
C LEU A 204 4.16 -6.51 2.03
N ASN A 205 3.52 -6.85 0.90
CA ASN A 205 2.28 -7.62 0.88
C ASN A 205 2.45 -9.01 1.53
N ALA A 206 3.59 -9.66 1.30
CA ALA A 206 3.93 -10.95 1.91
C ALA A 206 4.16 -10.82 3.42
N THR A 207 4.94 -9.83 3.86
CA THR A 207 5.24 -9.64 5.29
C THR A 207 4.06 -9.15 6.12
N ALA A 208 3.10 -8.48 5.50
CA ALA A 208 1.95 -7.90 6.19
C ALA A 208 0.73 -8.84 6.24
N ASP A 209 0.80 -10.03 5.63
CA ASP A 209 -0.35 -10.90 5.39
C ASP A 209 -1.55 -10.10 4.86
N ALA A 210 -1.28 -9.26 3.86
CA ALA A 210 -2.27 -8.35 3.31
C ALA A 210 -3.39 -9.15 2.62
N SER A 211 -4.63 -8.70 2.76
CA SER A 211 -5.74 -9.22 1.96
C SER A 211 -5.55 -8.88 0.47
N PHE A 212 -6.27 -9.58 -0.42
CA PHE A 212 -6.19 -9.30 -1.87
C PHE A 212 -6.48 -7.83 -2.21
N ILE A 213 -7.48 -7.25 -1.53
CA ILE A 213 -7.93 -5.87 -1.72
C ILE A 213 -6.84 -4.88 -1.27
N GLU A 214 -6.20 -5.16 -0.14
CA GLU A 214 -5.08 -4.35 0.37
C GLU A 214 -3.86 -4.47 -0.54
N ALA A 215 -3.55 -5.66 -1.06
CA ALA A 215 -2.44 -5.86 -1.98
C ALA A 215 -2.61 -5.05 -3.28
N VAL A 216 -3.82 -5.03 -3.82
CA VAL A 216 -4.20 -4.21 -4.99
C VAL A 216 -4.11 -2.72 -4.65
N GLY A 217 -4.67 -2.31 -3.50
CA GLY A 217 -4.62 -0.93 -3.03
C GLY A 217 -3.20 -0.42 -2.82
N LEU A 218 -2.32 -1.22 -2.20
CA LEU A 218 -0.92 -0.88 -1.98
C LEU A 218 -0.17 -0.75 -3.30
N SER A 219 -0.41 -1.66 -4.24
CA SER A 219 0.24 -1.63 -5.55
C SER A 219 -0.16 -0.41 -6.36
N LEU A 220 -1.47 -0.06 -6.36
CA LEU A 220 -1.98 1.16 -6.98
C LEU A 220 -1.43 2.42 -6.29
N GLY A 221 -1.47 2.48 -4.97
CA GLY A 221 -0.97 3.62 -4.19
C GLY A 221 0.53 3.85 -4.38
N ALA A 222 1.33 2.77 -4.41
CA ALA A 222 2.76 2.84 -4.67
C ALA A 222 3.07 3.36 -6.10
N GLY A 223 2.31 2.88 -7.10
CA GLY A 223 2.44 3.35 -8.48
C GLY A 223 2.05 4.82 -8.64
N LEU A 224 0.89 5.22 -8.10
CA LEU A 224 0.42 6.60 -8.11
C LEU A 224 1.36 7.53 -7.34
N GLY A 225 1.88 7.09 -6.18
CA GLY A 225 2.89 7.82 -5.42
C GLY A 225 4.18 8.04 -6.19
N PHE A 226 4.64 7.03 -6.94
CA PHE A 226 5.80 7.15 -7.82
C PHE A 226 5.55 8.10 -9.00
N LEU A 227 4.38 8.00 -9.64
CA LEU A 227 3.97 8.92 -10.71
C LEU A 227 3.92 10.37 -10.22
N LEU A 228 3.30 10.61 -9.06
CA LEU A 228 3.21 11.92 -8.43
C LEU A 228 4.61 12.48 -8.13
N ALA A 229 5.47 11.67 -7.51
CA ALA A 229 6.85 12.07 -7.22
C ALA A 229 7.60 12.45 -8.51
N LEU A 230 7.54 11.60 -9.55
CA LEU A 230 8.21 11.87 -10.83
C LEU A 230 7.72 13.17 -11.47
N PHE A 231 6.40 13.37 -11.47
CA PHE A 231 5.78 14.55 -12.03
C PHE A 231 6.24 15.83 -11.31
N LEU A 232 6.26 15.82 -9.97
CA LEU A 232 6.74 16.94 -9.16
C LEU A 232 8.21 17.26 -9.45
N LEU A 233 9.07 16.24 -9.50
CA LEU A 233 10.48 16.45 -9.79
C LEU A 233 10.68 16.98 -11.22
N SER A 234 9.98 16.45 -12.22
CA SER A 234 10.07 16.95 -13.60
C SER A 234 9.66 18.41 -13.71
N CYS A 235 8.55 18.80 -13.08
CA CYS A 235 8.12 20.20 -13.03
C CYS A 235 9.18 21.09 -12.33
N ALA A 236 9.77 20.62 -11.24
CA ALA A 236 10.82 21.37 -10.54
C ALA A 236 12.10 21.50 -11.37
N ARG A 237 12.54 20.43 -12.04
CA ARG A 237 13.74 20.43 -12.90
C ARG A 237 13.58 21.38 -14.09
N GLU A 238 12.41 21.36 -14.74
CA GLU A 238 12.12 22.26 -15.86
C GLU A 238 12.19 23.74 -15.45
N ARG A 239 11.71 24.08 -14.24
CA ARG A 239 11.84 25.45 -13.70
C ARG A 239 13.27 25.83 -13.35
N VAL A 240 14.05 24.88 -12.83
CA VAL A 240 15.43 25.10 -12.40
C VAL A 240 16.39 25.21 -13.58
N ASP A 241 16.08 24.54 -14.70
CA ASP A 241 16.85 24.68 -15.93
C ASP A 241 16.75 26.09 -16.54
N LEU A 242 15.67 26.83 -16.25
CA LEU A 242 15.49 28.24 -16.63
C LEU A 242 16.15 29.22 -15.63
N ALA A 243 16.52 28.76 -14.44
CA ALA A 243 17.08 29.61 -13.39
C ALA A 243 18.61 29.76 -13.52
N PRO A 244 19.20 30.85 -13.00
CA PRO A 244 20.65 31.04 -13.00
C PRO A 244 21.33 30.14 -11.95
N VAL A 245 21.49 28.86 -12.25
CA VAL A 245 22.18 27.88 -11.39
C VAL A 245 23.69 27.88 -11.69
N PRO A 246 24.57 27.92 -10.67
CA PRO A 246 26.02 27.80 -10.84
C PRO A 246 26.40 26.54 -11.60
N ARG A 247 27.43 26.61 -12.46
CA ARG A 247 27.82 25.51 -13.37
C ARG A 247 28.07 24.17 -12.65
N VAL A 248 28.63 24.22 -11.44
CA VAL A 248 28.96 23.03 -10.62
C VAL A 248 27.71 22.26 -10.18
N PHE A 249 26.58 22.93 -9.99
CA PHE A 249 25.35 22.31 -9.50
C PHE A 249 24.39 21.84 -10.61
N ARG A 250 24.66 22.18 -11.87
CA ARG A 250 23.73 21.87 -12.98
C ARG A 250 23.54 20.36 -13.18
N GLY A 251 22.31 19.96 -13.49
CA GLY A 251 21.97 18.58 -13.85
C GLY A 251 21.59 17.71 -12.66
N LEU A 252 22.45 16.75 -12.29
CA LEU A 252 22.15 15.76 -11.25
C LEU A 252 22.30 16.32 -9.81
N PRO A 253 23.34 17.13 -9.48
CA PRO A 253 23.51 17.64 -8.11
C PRO A 253 22.32 18.48 -7.63
N ILE A 254 21.82 19.40 -8.45
CA ILE A 254 20.64 20.20 -8.11
C ILE A 254 19.38 19.33 -7.96
N ALA A 255 19.26 18.25 -8.73
CA ALA A 255 18.14 17.33 -8.59
C ALA A 255 18.15 16.60 -7.24
N PHE A 256 19.32 16.23 -6.72
CA PHE A 256 19.43 15.68 -5.36
C PHE A 256 19.01 16.70 -4.30
N ILE A 257 19.40 17.96 -4.45
CA ILE A 257 19.00 19.04 -3.52
C ILE A 257 17.48 19.24 -3.54
N ILE A 258 16.88 19.33 -4.73
CA ILE A 258 15.41 19.46 -4.90
C ILE A 258 14.68 18.25 -4.31
N THR A 259 15.17 17.03 -4.58
CA THR A 259 14.58 15.81 -4.02
C THR A 259 14.66 15.80 -2.49
N GLY A 260 15.75 16.28 -1.89
CA GLY A 260 15.88 16.44 -0.44
C GLY A 260 14.88 17.44 0.14
N LEU A 261 14.66 18.57 -0.53
CA LEU A 261 13.63 19.55 -0.15
C LEU A 261 12.21 18.95 -0.24
N PHE A 262 11.92 18.17 -1.29
CA PHE A 262 10.66 17.45 -1.38
C PHE A 262 10.52 16.40 -0.27
N ALA A 263 11.58 15.63 0.03
CA ALA A 263 11.56 14.66 1.12
C ALA A 263 11.24 15.32 2.47
N LEU A 264 11.84 16.48 2.77
CA LEU A 264 11.51 17.26 3.97
C LEU A 264 10.04 17.72 3.99
N SER A 265 9.50 18.15 2.85
CA SER A 265 8.10 18.54 2.74
C SER A 265 7.14 17.35 2.95
N PHE A 266 7.47 16.18 2.42
CA PHE A 266 6.65 14.98 2.55
C PHE A 266 6.74 14.34 3.94
N LEU A 267 7.87 14.49 4.64
CA LEU A 267 8.02 14.04 6.02
C LEU A 267 6.98 14.70 6.96
N GLY A 268 6.56 15.93 6.66
CA GLY A 268 5.47 16.60 7.39
C GLY A 268 4.12 15.86 7.31
N PHE A 269 3.88 15.06 6.27
CA PHE A 269 2.67 14.24 6.16
C PHE A 269 2.77 12.90 6.90
N SER A 270 3.96 12.50 7.37
CA SER A 270 4.15 11.20 8.04
C SER A 270 3.38 11.06 9.36
N GLY A 271 2.91 12.18 9.94
CA GLY A 271 2.07 12.19 11.15
C GLY A 271 0.57 11.98 10.88
N LEU A 272 0.13 11.97 9.62
CA LEU A 272 -1.27 11.68 9.28
C LEU A 272 -1.51 10.18 9.40
N LYS A 273 -2.31 9.78 10.40
CA LYS A 273 -2.86 8.44 10.50
C LYS A 273 -4.20 8.42 9.76
N VAL A 274 -4.27 7.71 8.64
CA VAL A 274 -5.54 7.46 7.94
C VAL A 274 -5.96 6.04 8.30
N MET A 275 -6.98 5.94 9.15
CA MET A 275 -7.64 4.73 9.65
C MET A 275 -6.70 3.59 10.05
#